data_AF-A0A1F3LH14-F1
#
_entry.id   AF-A0A1F3LH14-F1
#
_cell.length_a   1.000
_cell.length_b   1.000
_cell.length_c   1.000
_cell.angle_alpha   90.00
_cell.angle_beta   90.00
_cell.angle_gamma   90.00
#
_symmetry.space_group_name_H-M   'P 1'
#
loop_
_entity.id
_entity.type
_entity.pdbx_description
1 polymer ?
#
loop_
_entity_poly.entity_id
_entity_poly.type
_entity_poly.pdbx_seq_one_letter_code
_entity_poly.pdbx_strand_id
1 'polypeptide(L)'
;MNAAGTVTGVGTTFTSAMVGRWMRVYYSDAIFEIDTYTGATEILLKNWTGEVVAAGTSYSIFKTIYNADALFGELHDIIYQMPLKKKSQSYFNKLDPSRLSTGSSPTDWAFAGVTSAGVIQFEIWPVPTSVISLRMDGKIKASTLGDSDSPYLPEDLIEAKALITCYELKELQQPGVGWAKKKSDQIVIYGDLLQMYEEEDYRLQAFSDRVKDTQGDPTFPSDDNFALSHDVE
;
A
#
# COMPACT_ATOMS: atom_id res chain seq x y z
N MET A 1 42.82 4.08 2.08
CA MET A 1 42.24 4.02 3.43
C MET A 1 40.75 4.07 3.26
N ASN A 2 40.02 3.08 3.77
CA ASN A 2 38.56 3.11 3.73
C ASN A 2 38.06 4.16 4.74
N ALA A 3 37.00 4.89 4.37
CA ALA A 3 36.41 5.88 5.26
C ALA A 3 35.78 5.20 6.49
N ALA A 4 35.70 5.90 7.62
CA ALA A 4 34.92 5.44 8.78
C ALA A 4 33.51 5.02 8.33
N GLY A 5 33.02 3.88 8.84
CA GLY A 5 31.71 3.34 8.43
C GLY A 5 31.74 2.39 7.23
N THR A 6 32.90 2.09 6.67
CA THR A 6 33.02 1.09 5.60
C THR A 6 32.88 -0.32 6.16
N VAL A 7 32.01 -1.12 5.54
CA VAL A 7 31.87 -2.55 5.83
C VAL A 7 32.33 -3.37 4.63
N THR A 8 33.32 -4.26 4.87
CA THR A 8 33.80 -5.20 3.86
C THR A 8 33.14 -6.56 4.04
N GLY A 9 32.32 -6.96 3.08
CA GLY A 9 31.61 -8.23 3.07
C GLY A 9 32.50 -9.37 2.57
N VAL A 10 32.51 -10.49 3.31
CA VAL A 10 33.11 -11.76 2.86
C VAL A 10 31.97 -12.76 2.70
N GLY A 11 31.75 -13.26 1.49
CA GLY A 11 30.68 -14.23 1.19
C GLY A 11 29.29 -13.63 0.93
N THR A 12 29.10 -12.32 1.14
CA THR A 12 27.88 -11.60 0.73
C THR A 12 28.20 -10.71 -0.45
N THR A 13 27.38 -10.80 -1.50
CA THR A 13 27.42 -9.84 -2.62
C THR A 13 26.46 -8.71 -2.31
N PHE A 14 26.99 -7.54 -1.94
CA PHE A 14 26.19 -6.33 -1.79
C PHE A 14 25.68 -5.86 -3.16
N THR A 15 24.52 -5.22 -3.17
CA THR A 15 23.93 -4.61 -4.37
C THR A 15 23.46 -3.19 -4.05
N SER A 16 23.32 -2.35 -5.08
CA SER A 16 22.78 -0.99 -4.93
C SER A 16 21.38 -0.97 -4.32
N ALA A 17 20.59 -2.04 -4.48
CA ALA A 17 19.27 -2.22 -3.88
C ALA A 17 19.29 -2.45 -2.35
N MET A 18 20.47 -2.55 -1.75
CA MET A 18 20.64 -2.64 -0.29
C MET A 18 20.79 -1.28 0.38
N VAL A 19 21.01 -0.20 -0.38
CA VAL A 19 21.00 1.17 0.15
C VAL A 19 19.63 1.49 0.77
N GLY A 20 19.64 2.13 1.94
CA GLY A 20 18.45 2.41 2.75
C GLY A 20 17.95 1.24 3.61
N ARG A 21 18.60 0.07 3.56
CA ARG A 21 18.36 -1.02 4.52
C ARG A 21 19.13 -0.75 5.81
N TRP A 22 18.74 -1.41 6.88
CA TRP A 22 19.44 -1.35 8.15
C TRP A 22 20.38 -2.54 8.31
N MET A 23 21.54 -2.28 8.89
CA MET A 23 22.58 -3.26 9.16
C MET A 23 22.92 -3.28 10.64
N ARG A 24 22.99 -4.48 11.21
CA ARG A 24 23.59 -4.72 12.52
C ARG A 24 24.90 -5.45 12.35
N VAL A 25 25.97 -4.87 12.88
CA VAL A 25 27.30 -5.50 12.93
C VAL A 25 27.40 -6.30 14.23
N TYR A 26 27.92 -7.52 14.20
CA TYR A 26 27.83 -8.51 15.30
C TYR A 26 28.25 -8.00 16.69
N TYR A 27 29.26 -7.14 16.78
CA TYR A 27 29.73 -6.57 18.05
C TYR A 27 29.03 -5.25 18.45
N SER A 28 27.99 -4.83 17.72
CA SER A 28 27.23 -3.62 18.01
C SER A 28 25.76 -3.94 18.22
N ASP A 29 25.21 -3.40 19.30
CA ASP A 29 23.76 -3.36 19.52
C ASP A 29 23.10 -2.20 18.75
N ALA A 30 23.90 -1.33 18.15
CA ALA A 30 23.42 -0.26 17.29
C ALA A 30 23.19 -0.76 15.86
N ILE A 31 22.16 -0.18 15.25
CA ILE A 31 21.78 -0.41 13.86
C ILE A 31 22.14 0.81 13.04
N PHE A 32 22.60 0.58 11.82
CA PHE A 32 23.06 1.65 10.94
C PHE A 32 22.42 1.48 9.57
N GLU A 33 21.94 2.59 9.02
CA GLU A 33 21.41 2.61 7.66
C GLU A 33 22.58 2.41 6.66
N ILE A 34 22.38 1.58 5.65
CA ILE A 34 23.31 1.46 4.52
C ILE A 34 23.15 2.73 3.68
N ASP A 35 24.14 3.60 3.71
CA ASP A 35 24.11 4.92 3.05
C ASP A 35 24.52 4.83 1.58
N THR A 36 25.65 4.16 1.31
CA THR A 36 26.23 4.10 -0.03
C THR A 36 26.65 2.68 -0.39
N TYR A 37 26.34 2.28 -1.63
CA TYR A 37 26.91 1.08 -2.26
C TYR A 37 28.19 1.46 -2.99
N THR A 38 29.33 0.92 -2.52
CA THR A 38 30.66 1.22 -3.09
C THR A 38 31.11 0.12 -4.06
N GLY A 39 30.68 -1.12 -3.82
CA GLY A 39 30.95 -2.26 -4.69
C GLY A 39 30.38 -3.56 -4.14
N ALA A 40 30.52 -4.65 -4.90
CA ALA A 40 29.97 -5.96 -4.53
C ALA A 40 30.43 -6.48 -3.15
N THR A 41 31.58 -6.01 -2.66
CA THR A 41 32.16 -6.40 -1.37
C THR A 41 32.19 -5.25 -0.37
N GLU A 42 31.68 -4.07 -0.71
CA GLU A 42 31.85 -2.87 0.12
C GLU A 42 30.62 -1.96 0.12
N ILE A 43 30.19 -1.56 1.32
CA ILE A 43 29.13 -0.58 1.55
C ILE A 43 29.56 0.41 2.65
N LEU A 44 28.94 1.57 2.67
CA LEU A 44 29.14 2.59 3.71
C LEU A 44 27.89 2.70 4.59
N LEU A 45 28.10 2.75 5.90
CA LEU A 45 27.04 2.94 6.89
C LEU A 45 26.88 4.41 7.27
N LYS A 46 25.63 4.86 7.31
CA LYS A 46 25.26 6.20 7.76
C LYS A 46 25.49 6.34 9.25
N ASN A 47 26.04 7.47 9.66
CA ASN A 47 26.30 7.81 11.07
C ASN A 47 27.19 6.79 11.82
N TRP A 48 27.88 5.88 11.12
CA TRP A 48 28.93 5.07 11.74
C TRP A 48 30.23 5.87 11.76
N THR A 49 30.58 6.36 12.95
CA THR A 49 31.83 7.10 13.17
C THR A 49 32.97 6.22 13.68
N GLY A 50 32.74 4.91 13.83
CA GLY A 50 33.74 3.95 14.29
C GLY A 50 34.74 3.53 13.21
N GLU A 51 35.68 2.66 13.60
CA GLU A 51 36.68 2.07 12.69
C GLU A 51 36.02 1.25 11.57
N VAL A 52 36.80 0.98 10.51
CA VAL A 52 36.41 0.11 9.41
C VAL A 52 36.02 -1.26 9.97
N VAL A 53 34.85 -1.76 9.59
CA VAL A 53 34.42 -3.09 10.00
C VAL A 53 35.27 -4.11 9.25
N ALA A 54 36.09 -4.86 10.01
CA ALA A 54 37.05 -5.81 9.47
C ALA A 54 36.35 -6.87 8.60
N ALA A 55 37.04 -7.29 7.53
CA ALA A 55 36.55 -8.35 6.66
C ALA A 55 36.30 -9.64 7.47
N GLY A 56 35.18 -10.32 7.20
CA GLY A 56 34.78 -11.54 7.91
C GLY A 56 34.00 -11.29 9.20
N THR A 57 33.76 -10.04 9.58
CA THR A 57 32.83 -9.72 10.67
C THR A 57 31.41 -10.14 10.30
N SER A 58 30.76 -10.91 11.17
CA SER A 58 29.35 -11.27 11.00
C SER A 58 28.45 -10.04 11.08
N TYR A 59 27.41 -10.00 10.26
CA TYR A 59 26.41 -8.94 10.29
C TYR A 59 25.07 -9.46 9.80
N SER A 60 24.03 -8.68 10.06
CA SER A 60 22.69 -8.91 9.54
C SER A 60 22.22 -7.67 8.81
N ILE A 61 21.68 -7.83 7.61
CA ILE A 61 21.02 -6.75 6.85
C ILE A 61 19.53 -7.04 6.85
N PHE A 62 18.73 -6.07 7.24
CA PHE A 62 17.28 -6.20 7.32
C PHE A 62 16.59 -4.89 6.95
N LYS A 63 15.30 -4.98 6.63
CA LYS A 63 14.47 -3.83 6.31
C LYS A 63 13.32 -3.79 7.32
N THR A 64 13.19 -2.67 8.00
CA THR A 64 12.13 -2.45 9.00
C THR A 64 11.00 -1.62 8.41
N ILE A 65 11.34 -0.60 7.61
CA ILE A 65 10.39 0.30 6.95
C ILE A 65 10.27 -0.07 5.48
N TYR A 66 9.02 -0.24 5.04
CA TYR A 66 8.61 -0.64 3.71
C TYR A 66 7.77 0.48 3.08
N ASN A 67 7.80 0.56 1.75
CA ASN A 67 6.92 1.46 1.00
C ASN A 67 5.66 0.68 0.64
N ALA A 68 4.49 1.31 0.82
CA ALA A 68 3.26 0.85 0.20
C ALA A 68 3.32 1.09 -1.32
N ASP A 69 2.34 0.55 -2.05
CA ASP A 69 2.16 0.90 -3.45
C ASP A 69 1.95 2.42 -3.59
N ALA A 70 2.57 3.03 -4.61
CA ALA A 70 2.50 4.46 -4.86
C ALA A 70 1.06 4.95 -5.16
N LEU A 71 0.18 4.02 -5.57
CA LEU A 71 -1.24 4.25 -5.77
C LEU A 71 -1.98 4.56 -4.46
N PHE A 72 -1.53 4.09 -3.30
CA PHE A 72 -2.23 4.35 -2.04
C PHE A 72 -2.07 5.81 -1.60
N GLY A 73 -3.21 6.46 -1.35
CA GLY A 73 -3.32 7.75 -0.68
C GLY A 73 -3.52 7.61 0.83
N GLU A 74 -4.13 6.50 1.25
CA GLU A 74 -4.31 6.14 2.66
C GLU A 74 -4.16 4.62 2.83
N LEU A 75 -3.57 4.19 3.95
CA LEU A 75 -3.38 2.77 4.29
C LEU A 75 -4.20 2.44 5.55
N HIS A 76 -5.15 1.52 5.42
CA HIS A 76 -6.06 1.13 6.49
C HIS A 76 -5.55 -0.09 7.24
N ASP A 77 -5.15 -1.14 6.50
CA ASP A 77 -4.70 -2.41 7.06
C ASP A 77 -3.60 -3.06 6.21
N ILE A 78 -2.82 -3.92 6.87
CA ILE A 78 -1.81 -4.77 6.26
C ILE A 78 -2.09 -6.20 6.70
N ILE A 79 -2.13 -7.11 5.75
CA ILE A 79 -2.50 -8.51 5.95
C ILE A 79 -1.35 -9.39 5.50
N TYR A 80 -0.91 -10.30 6.36
CA TYR A 80 -0.01 -11.39 5.97
C TYR A 80 -0.84 -12.67 5.77
N GLN A 81 -0.86 -13.53 6.80
CA GLN A 81 -1.82 -14.64 6.92
C GLN A 81 -3.10 -14.19 7.64
N MET A 82 -2.96 -13.21 8.53
CA MET A 82 -4.04 -12.54 9.24
C MET A 82 -3.77 -11.03 9.22
N PRO A 83 -4.80 -10.18 9.47
CA PRO A 83 -4.61 -8.75 9.64
C PRO A 83 -3.60 -8.45 10.75
N LEU A 84 -2.58 -7.66 10.42
CA LEU A 84 -1.60 -7.18 11.37
C LEU A 84 -2.23 -6.10 12.24
N LYS A 85 -1.89 -6.07 13.52
CA LYS A 85 -2.42 -5.08 14.46
C LYS A 85 -1.73 -3.73 14.22
N LYS A 86 -2.52 -2.70 13.92
CA LYS A 86 -2.01 -1.33 13.80
C LYS A 86 -1.53 -0.81 15.16
N LYS A 87 -0.29 -0.32 15.21
CA LYS A 87 0.39 0.27 16.37
C LYS A 87 1.02 1.61 15.97
N SER A 88 1.53 2.35 16.96
CA SER A 88 2.29 3.57 16.71
C SER A 88 3.78 3.28 16.64
N GLN A 89 4.52 4.13 15.93
CA GLN A 89 5.99 4.14 15.93
C GLN A 89 6.56 4.26 17.36
N SER A 90 5.94 5.07 18.21
CA SER A 90 6.34 5.19 19.62
C SER A 90 6.19 3.88 20.39
N TYR A 91 5.19 3.05 20.07
CA TYR A 91 5.03 1.73 20.67
C TYR A 91 6.20 0.82 20.30
N PHE A 92 6.56 0.74 19.01
CA PHE A 92 7.73 -0.04 18.58
C PHE A 92 9.03 0.49 19.18
N ASN A 93 9.20 1.81 19.28
CA ASN A 93 10.39 2.41 19.91
C ASN A 93 10.50 2.12 21.41
N LYS A 94 9.40 1.82 22.10
CA LYS A 94 9.42 1.38 23.51
C LYS A 94 9.62 -0.12 23.64
N LEU A 95 8.98 -0.90 22.78
CA LEU A 95 9.00 -2.36 22.82
C LEU A 95 10.34 -2.92 22.36
N ASP A 96 10.86 -2.38 21.26
CA ASP A 96 12.02 -2.89 20.55
C ASP A 96 12.79 -1.74 19.87
N PRO A 97 13.48 -0.87 20.64
CA PRO A 97 14.13 0.33 20.12
C PRO A 97 15.13 0.03 18.99
N SER A 98 15.79 -1.13 19.06
CA SER A 98 16.82 -1.58 18.11
C SER A 98 16.30 -2.59 17.08
N ARG A 99 14.99 -2.89 17.08
CA ARG A 99 14.33 -3.79 16.12
C ARG A 99 14.97 -5.19 16.07
N LEU A 100 15.31 -5.73 17.24
CA LEU A 100 15.98 -7.02 17.40
C LEU A 100 15.02 -8.21 17.38
N SER A 101 13.73 -7.97 17.64
CA SER A 101 12.74 -9.02 17.55
C SER A 101 12.56 -9.40 16.09
N THR A 102 12.90 -10.64 15.78
CA THR A 102 12.74 -11.22 14.45
C THR A 102 11.80 -12.42 14.50
N GLY A 103 11.08 -12.66 13.40
CA GLY A 103 10.16 -13.80 13.30
C GLY A 103 9.72 -14.03 11.86
N SER A 104 9.27 -15.25 11.55
CA SER A 104 8.75 -15.58 10.21
C SER A 104 7.36 -15.00 9.96
N SER A 105 6.65 -14.60 11.02
CA SER A 105 5.27 -14.12 10.97
C SER A 105 5.16 -12.79 11.73
N PRO A 106 5.12 -11.65 11.02
CA PRO A 106 4.84 -10.36 11.67
C PRO A 106 3.43 -10.37 12.27
N THR A 107 3.23 -9.62 13.34
CA THR A 107 1.94 -9.52 14.06
C THR A 107 1.41 -8.11 14.13
N ASP A 108 2.28 -7.11 13.99
CA ASP A 108 1.96 -5.70 14.17
C ASP A 108 2.54 -4.88 13.01
N TRP A 109 1.92 -3.74 12.75
CA TRP A 109 2.43 -2.75 11.81
C TRP A 109 2.21 -1.33 12.33
N ALA A 110 3.02 -0.38 11.87
CA ALA A 110 2.89 1.03 12.21
C ALA A 110 3.13 1.92 10.99
N PHE A 111 2.45 3.06 10.92
CA PHE A 111 2.77 4.09 9.93
C PHE A 111 4.14 4.69 10.22
N ALA A 112 5.02 4.71 9.23
CA ALA A 112 6.42 5.15 9.36
C ALA A 112 6.71 6.49 8.67
N GLY A 113 5.72 7.10 8.03
CA GLY A 113 5.85 8.40 7.38
C GLY A 113 5.42 8.35 5.91
N VAL A 114 5.78 9.40 5.19
CA VAL A 114 5.59 9.50 3.73
C VAL A 114 6.90 9.97 3.13
N THR A 115 7.32 9.33 2.05
CA THR A 115 8.50 9.77 1.29
C THR A 115 8.27 11.14 0.64
N SER A 116 9.33 11.80 0.18
CA SER A 116 9.23 13.04 -0.61
C SER A 116 8.41 12.88 -1.89
N ALA A 117 8.30 11.66 -2.42
CA ALA A 117 7.47 11.31 -3.58
C ALA A 117 6.00 11.03 -3.21
N GLY A 118 5.59 11.25 -1.95
CA GLY A 118 4.21 11.02 -1.52
C GLY A 118 3.83 9.56 -1.34
N VAL A 119 4.80 8.63 -1.28
CA VAL A 119 4.54 7.20 -1.04
C VAL A 119 4.51 6.93 0.46
N ILE A 120 3.42 6.29 0.93
CA ILE A 120 3.25 5.89 2.33
C ILE A 120 4.32 4.86 2.71
N GLN A 121 4.93 5.06 3.87
CA GLN A 121 5.84 4.11 4.48
C GLN A 121 5.22 3.48 5.71
N PHE A 122 5.47 2.20 5.91
CA PHE A 122 5.01 1.44 7.06
C PHE A 122 6.13 0.57 7.60
N GLU A 123 6.09 0.32 8.90
CA GLU A 123 6.97 -0.60 9.60
C GLU A 123 6.19 -1.82 10.04
N ILE A 124 6.82 -3.00 9.99
CA ILE A 124 6.24 -4.26 10.46
C ILE A 124 7.09 -4.84 11.59
N TRP A 125 6.42 -5.52 12.52
CA TRP A 125 7.05 -6.14 13.68
C TRP A 125 6.39 -7.50 14.01
N PRO A 126 7.16 -8.52 14.45
CA PRO A 126 8.62 -8.61 14.44
C PRO A 126 9.22 -8.50 13.03
N VAL A 127 10.52 -8.20 12.93
CA VAL A 127 11.22 -8.07 11.64
C VAL A 127 11.22 -9.44 10.93
N PRO A 128 10.72 -9.53 9.70
CA PRO A 128 10.70 -10.80 8.97
C PRO A 128 12.09 -11.38 8.78
N THR A 129 12.28 -12.67 9.10
CA THR A 129 13.54 -13.40 8.85
C THR A 129 13.69 -13.88 7.41
N SER A 130 12.64 -13.75 6.60
CA SER A 130 12.60 -14.16 5.19
C SER A 130 11.71 -13.21 4.39
N VAL A 131 11.75 -13.34 3.06
CA VAL A 131 10.89 -12.57 2.17
C VAL A 131 9.45 -13.04 2.34
N ILE A 132 8.54 -12.10 2.60
CA ILE A 132 7.10 -12.35 2.78
C ILE A 132 6.27 -11.52 1.79
N SER A 133 5.09 -12.02 1.42
CA SER A 133 4.10 -11.30 0.64
C SER A 133 3.05 -10.69 1.56
N LEU A 134 2.78 -9.40 1.42
CA LEU A 134 1.78 -8.68 2.21
C LEU A 134 0.66 -8.20 1.30
N ARG A 135 -0.57 -8.31 1.78
CA ARG A 135 -1.75 -7.66 1.20
C ARG A 135 -2.01 -6.35 1.94
N MET A 136 -2.51 -5.35 1.23
CA MET A 136 -2.72 -4.00 1.77
C MET A 136 -4.11 -3.53 1.41
N ASP A 137 -4.83 -3.06 2.41
CA ASP A 137 -6.15 -2.45 2.25
C ASP A 137 -6.04 -0.96 2.53
N GLY A 138 -6.63 -0.15 1.67
CA GLY A 138 -6.51 1.30 1.75
C GLY A 138 -7.23 2.01 0.64
N LYS A 139 -7.14 3.34 0.66
CA LYS A 139 -7.71 4.20 -0.36
C LYS A 139 -6.64 4.55 -1.38
N ILE A 140 -6.93 4.34 -2.67
CA ILE A 140 -6.06 4.83 -3.73
C ILE A 140 -6.14 6.37 -3.84
N LYS A 141 -5.04 7.00 -4.22
CA LYS A 141 -4.99 8.43 -4.54
C LYS A 141 -6.01 8.71 -5.62
N ALA A 142 -6.71 9.83 -5.50
CA ALA A 142 -7.54 10.32 -6.59
C ALA A 142 -6.64 10.54 -7.81
N SER A 143 -6.97 9.88 -8.92
CA SER A 143 -6.33 10.16 -10.20
C SER A 143 -6.61 11.62 -10.56
N THR A 144 -5.61 12.30 -11.12
CA THR A 144 -5.86 13.59 -11.78
C THR A 144 -6.73 13.30 -12.99
N LEU A 145 -7.92 13.88 -13.05
CA LEU A 145 -8.81 13.72 -14.19
C LEU A 145 -8.15 14.36 -15.41
N GLY A 146 -7.81 13.56 -16.41
CA GLY A 146 -7.42 14.04 -17.74
C GLY A 146 -8.65 14.34 -18.59
N ASP A 147 -8.47 15.13 -19.66
CA ASP A 147 -9.56 15.50 -20.59
C ASP A 147 -10.20 14.29 -21.29
N SER A 148 -9.53 13.13 -21.29
CA SER A 148 -10.02 11.86 -21.83
C SER A 148 -10.67 10.94 -20.78
N ASP A 149 -10.65 11.30 -19.50
CA ASP A 149 -11.20 10.46 -18.45
C ASP A 149 -12.72 10.52 -18.50
N SER A 150 -13.35 9.36 -18.71
CA SER A 150 -14.80 9.22 -18.65
C SER A 150 -15.22 8.90 -17.22
N PRO A 151 -16.22 9.58 -16.66
CA PRO A 151 -16.74 9.23 -15.35
C PRO A 151 -17.24 7.78 -15.37
N TYR A 152 -16.98 7.04 -14.29
CA TYR A 152 -17.53 5.70 -14.10
C TYR A 152 -19.05 5.72 -13.93
N LEU A 153 -19.60 6.84 -13.46
CA LEU A 153 -21.03 7.03 -13.36
C LEU A 153 -21.59 7.51 -14.72
N PRO A 154 -22.73 6.98 -15.16
CA PRO A 154 -23.44 7.47 -16.34
C PRO A 154 -23.73 8.97 -16.29
N GLU A 155 -23.65 9.62 -17.44
CA GLU A 155 -23.78 11.09 -17.57
C GLU A 155 -25.13 11.61 -17.07
N ASP A 156 -26.22 10.95 -17.44
CA ASP A 156 -27.58 11.31 -17.05
C ASP A 156 -27.82 11.21 -15.53
N LEU A 157 -27.20 10.23 -14.87
CA LEU A 157 -27.23 10.08 -13.41
C LEU A 157 -26.50 11.26 -12.73
N ILE A 158 -25.35 11.66 -13.26
CA ILE A 158 -24.58 12.82 -12.78
C ILE A 158 -25.38 14.11 -13.00
N GLU A 159 -25.94 14.30 -14.20
CA GLU A 159 -26.75 15.46 -14.54
C GLU A 159 -27.99 15.57 -13.66
N ALA A 160 -28.71 14.46 -13.45
CA ALA A 160 -29.87 14.42 -12.57
C ALA A 160 -29.51 14.83 -11.14
N LYS A 161 -28.35 14.37 -10.63
CA LYS A 161 -27.85 14.76 -9.31
C LYS A 161 -27.48 16.24 -9.25
N ALA A 162 -26.79 16.75 -10.27
CA ALA A 162 -26.41 18.14 -10.35
C ALA A 162 -27.64 19.07 -10.40
N LEU A 163 -28.68 18.70 -11.15
CA LEU A 163 -29.93 19.46 -11.24
C LEU A 163 -30.66 19.55 -9.90
N ILE A 164 -30.64 18.51 -9.06
CA ILE A 164 -31.19 18.57 -7.69
C ILE A 164 -30.50 19.68 -6.89
N THR A 165 -29.17 19.74 -6.93
CA THR A 165 -28.38 20.78 -6.25
C THR A 165 -28.65 22.16 -6.84
N CYS A 166 -28.78 22.28 -8.17
CA CYS A 166 -29.13 23.54 -8.82
C CYS A 166 -30.52 24.04 -8.39
N TYR A 167 -31.54 23.18 -8.34
CA TYR A 167 -32.89 23.58 -7.90
C TYR A 167 -32.94 23.92 -6.42
N GLU A 168 -32.16 23.24 -5.58
CA GLU A 168 -31.99 23.62 -4.17
C GLU A 168 -31.40 25.02 -4.03
N LEU A 169 -30.32 25.33 -4.76
CA LEU A 169 -29.73 26.67 -4.75
C LEU A 169 -30.70 27.72 -5.31
N LYS A 170 -31.51 27.38 -6.31
CA LYS A 170 -32.52 28.29 -6.88
C LYS A 170 -33.67 28.55 -5.92
N GLU A 171 -34.15 27.57 -5.18
CA GLU A 171 -35.19 27.79 -4.16
C GLU A 171 -34.68 28.72 -3.05
N LEU A 172 -33.41 28.59 -2.65
CA LEU A 172 -32.80 29.50 -1.67
C LEU A 172 -32.70 30.94 -2.18
N GLN A 173 -32.41 31.12 -3.47
CA GLN A 173 -32.29 32.44 -4.10
C GLN A 173 -33.66 33.07 -4.46
N GLN A 174 -34.65 32.24 -4.80
CA GLN A 174 -35.94 32.64 -5.34
C GLN A 174 -37.07 31.79 -4.73
N PRO A 175 -37.37 31.98 -3.44
CA PRO A 175 -38.33 31.14 -2.75
C PRO A 175 -39.75 31.28 -3.33
N GLY A 176 -40.48 30.17 -3.41
CA GLY A 176 -41.89 30.15 -3.82
C GLY A 176 -42.15 30.21 -5.33
N VAL A 177 -41.11 30.18 -6.16
CA VAL A 177 -41.22 30.17 -7.64
C VAL A 177 -41.40 28.75 -8.20
N GLY A 178 -41.52 27.75 -7.32
CA GLY A 178 -41.76 26.36 -7.69
C GLY A 178 -40.49 25.53 -7.92
N TRP A 179 -39.32 26.02 -7.54
CA TRP A 179 -38.05 25.28 -7.61
C TRP A 179 -38.06 24.07 -6.67
N ALA A 180 -38.70 24.19 -5.50
CA ALA A 180 -38.94 23.07 -4.59
C ALA A 180 -39.67 21.89 -5.26
N LYS A 181 -40.69 22.18 -6.10
CA LYS A 181 -41.42 21.13 -6.83
C LYS A 181 -40.51 20.47 -7.87
N LYS A 182 -39.77 21.26 -8.66
CA LYS A 182 -38.81 20.74 -9.64
C LYS A 182 -37.70 19.90 -9.00
N LYS A 183 -37.22 20.29 -7.81
CA LYS A 183 -36.30 19.49 -7.00
C LYS A 183 -36.91 18.13 -6.65
N SER A 184 -38.13 18.11 -6.12
CA SER A 184 -38.82 16.86 -5.75
C SER A 184 -39.03 15.94 -6.96
N ASP A 185 -39.46 16.48 -8.10
CA ASP A 185 -39.63 15.70 -9.33
C ASP A 185 -38.28 15.13 -9.81
N GLN A 186 -37.20 15.93 -9.74
CA GLN A 186 -35.86 15.49 -10.12
C GLN A 186 -35.27 14.43 -9.16
N ILE A 187 -35.63 14.45 -7.88
CA ILE A 187 -35.24 13.41 -6.91
C ILE A 187 -35.80 12.05 -7.32
N VAL A 188 -37.05 12.01 -7.81
CA VAL A 188 -37.67 10.77 -8.30
C VAL A 188 -36.92 10.27 -9.54
N ILE A 189 -36.66 11.14 -10.51
CA ILE A 189 -35.90 10.80 -11.73
C ILE A 189 -34.52 10.25 -11.38
N TYR A 190 -33.79 10.90 -10.46
CA TYR A 190 -32.49 10.42 -10.00
C TYR A 190 -32.59 9.04 -9.34
N GLY A 191 -33.62 8.79 -8.53
CA GLY A 191 -33.86 7.50 -7.89
C GLY A 191 -34.10 6.38 -8.90
N ASP A 192 -34.93 6.63 -9.91
CA ASP A 192 -35.24 5.66 -10.97
C ASP A 192 -33.99 5.33 -11.81
N LEU A 193 -33.20 6.35 -12.18
CA LEU A 193 -31.93 6.16 -12.89
C LEU A 193 -30.92 5.37 -12.06
N LEU A 194 -30.78 5.70 -10.77
CA LEU A 194 -29.88 5.00 -9.88
C LEU A 194 -30.22 3.51 -9.80
N GLN A 195 -31.50 3.20 -9.59
CA GLN A 195 -31.96 1.81 -9.51
C GLN A 195 -31.69 1.06 -10.82
N MET A 196 -31.98 1.67 -11.97
CA MET A 196 -31.72 1.08 -13.28
C MET A 196 -30.23 0.74 -13.48
N TYR A 197 -29.33 1.66 -13.12
CA TYR A 197 -27.89 1.43 -13.25
C TYR A 197 -27.34 0.43 -12.23
N GLU A 198 -27.86 0.41 -11.00
CA GLU A 198 -27.53 -0.63 -10.01
C GLU A 198 -27.94 -2.03 -10.50
N GLU A 199 -29.11 -2.15 -11.14
CA GLU A 199 -29.58 -3.41 -11.75
C GLU A 199 -28.71 -3.82 -12.95
N GLU A 200 -28.28 -2.86 -13.76
CA GLU A 200 -27.37 -3.12 -14.89
C GLU A 200 -25.98 -3.56 -14.41
N ASP A 201 -25.40 -2.87 -13.42
CA ASP A 201 -24.13 -3.25 -12.80
C ASP A 201 -24.21 -4.65 -12.19
N TYR A 202 -25.35 -5.00 -11.57
CA TYR A 202 -25.61 -6.35 -11.06
C TYR A 202 -25.59 -7.39 -12.18
N ARG A 203 -26.26 -7.11 -13.29
CA ARG A 203 -26.29 -8.01 -14.45
C ARG A 203 -24.92 -8.19 -15.08
N LEU A 204 -24.12 -7.13 -15.13
CA LEU A 204 -22.78 -7.11 -15.74
C LEU A 204 -21.66 -7.57 -14.79
N GLN A 205 -21.95 -7.80 -13.51
CA GLN A 205 -20.96 -8.04 -12.45
C GLN A 205 -19.90 -6.93 -12.34
N ALA A 206 -20.25 -5.69 -12.71
CA ALA A 206 -19.33 -4.55 -12.84
C ALA A 206 -19.10 -3.78 -11.53
N PHE A 207 -19.34 -4.42 -10.38
CA PHE A 207 -19.22 -3.77 -9.06
C PHE A 207 -17.80 -3.30 -8.77
N SER A 208 -17.65 -2.00 -8.50
CA SER A 208 -16.39 -1.37 -8.06
C SER A 208 -15.89 -1.87 -6.70
N ASP A 209 -16.78 -2.46 -5.88
CA ASP A 209 -16.50 -3.02 -4.55
C ASP A 209 -15.99 -4.47 -4.57
N ARG A 210 -15.82 -5.08 -5.75
CA ARG A 210 -15.01 -6.30 -5.80
C ARG A 210 -13.56 -5.90 -5.58
N VAL A 211 -12.96 -6.45 -4.53
CA VAL A 211 -11.51 -6.47 -4.32
C VAL A 211 -10.86 -6.74 -5.68
N LYS A 212 -10.12 -5.75 -6.20
CA LYS A 212 -9.25 -5.96 -7.37
C LYS A 212 -8.13 -6.88 -6.91
N ASP A 213 -8.43 -8.17 -6.83
CA ASP A 213 -7.39 -9.18 -6.63
C ASP A 213 -6.59 -9.26 -7.93
N THR A 214 -5.50 -8.53 -7.98
CA THR A 214 -4.57 -8.50 -9.12
C THR A 214 -3.76 -9.79 -9.24
N GLN A 215 -3.99 -10.80 -8.39
CA GLN A 215 -3.53 -12.18 -8.64
C GLN A 215 -4.56 -13.04 -9.39
N GLY A 216 -5.79 -12.58 -9.53
CA GLY A 216 -6.81 -13.21 -10.36
C GLY A 216 -6.78 -12.68 -11.78
N ASP A 217 -5.72 -12.98 -12.54
CA ASP A 217 -5.86 -12.96 -14.00
C ASP A 217 -6.94 -13.99 -14.37
N PRO A 218 -8.09 -13.60 -14.97
CA PRO A 218 -9.19 -14.51 -15.26
C PRO A 218 -8.91 -15.30 -16.54
N THR A 219 -7.65 -15.64 -16.81
CA THR A 219 -7.32 -16.78 -17.66
C THR A 219 -7.70 -18.05 -16.89
N PHE A 220 -9.00 -18.27 -16.73
CA PHE A 220 -9.53 -19.56 -16.35
C PHE A 220 -8.90 -20.60 -17.28
N PRO A 221 -8.31 -21.69 -16.76
CA PRO A 221 -7.86 -22.78 -17.59
C PRO A 221 -9.05 -23.24 -18.43
N SER A 222 -8.95 -23.11 -19.74
CA SER A 222 -10.01 -23.49 -20.68
C SER A 222 -10.14 -25.01 -20.85
N ASP A 223 -9.27 -25.77 -20.20
CA ASP A 223 -9.31 -27.22 -20.13
C ASP A 223 -9.68 -27.68 -18.71
N ASP A 224 -10.90 -28.20 -18.58
CA ASP A 224 -11.46 -28.84 -17.39
C ASP A 224 -10.89 -30.25 -17.16
N ASN A 225 -9.55 -30.36 -17.17
CA ASN A 225 -8.85 -31.62 -16.90
C ASN A 225 -8.60 -31.84 -15.38
N PHE A 226 -8.96 -30.87 -14.54
CA PHE A 226 -8.80 -30.99 -13.09
C PHE A 226 -9.84 -31.95 -12.48
N ALA A 227 -11.10 -31.87 -12.92
CA ALA A 227 -12.14 -32.81 -12.49
C ALA A 227 -11.88 -34.24 -13.01
N LEU A 228 -11.48 -34.38 -14.28
CA LEU A 228 -11.18 -35.68 -14.91
C LEU A 228 -9.97 -36.41 -14.31
N SER A 229 -9.05 -35.71 -13.63
CA SER A 229 -7.88 -36.34 -13.00
C SER A 229 -8.12 -36.87 -11.59
N HIS A 230 -9.29 -36.57 -11.00
CA HIS A 230 -9.66 -37.00 -9.64
C HIS A 230 -10.83 -37.99 -9.60
N ASP A 231 -11.55 -38.17 -10.70
CA ASP A 231 -12.49 -39.28 -10.89
C ASP A 231 -11.77 -40.44 -11.59
N VAL A 232 -11.00 -41.20 -10.80
CA VAL A 232 -10.53 -42.54 -11.16
C VAL A 232 -11.28 -43.53 -10.27
N GLU A 233 -12.20 -44.31 -10.87
CA GLU A 233 -12.54 -45.65 -10.37
C GLU A 233 -11.46 -46.66 -10.78
#